data_AF-A0A2T0K2Z2-F1
#
_entry.id   AF-A0A2T0K2Z2-F1
#
_cell.length_a   1.000
_cell.length_b   1.000
_cell.length_c   1.000
_cell.angle_alpha   90.00
_cell.angle_beta   90.00
_cell.angle_gamma   90.00
#
_symmetry.space_group_name_H-M   'P 1'
#
loop_
_entity.id
_entity.type
_entity.pdbx_description
1 polymer ?
#
loop_
_entity_poly.entity_id
_entity_poly.type
_entity_poly.pdbx_seq_one_letter_code
_entity_poly.pdbx_strand_id
1 'polypeptide(L)'
;MATYIRWYYAEEDLWCYDELDEDRHSVRHVERRDRDGAFFAAASLAEVVHARDTGGFEAVVAYERAYGVSPEQPFDYFAPDDAVECRFGPIAEQDFERIWRKARQARRRNGGPHPR
;
A
#
# COMPACT_ATOMS: atom_id res chain seq x y z
N MET A 1 -10.49 -1.16 -15.65
CA MET A 1 -10.91 -2.23 -14.70
C MET A 1 -9.81 -2.37 -13.67
N ALA A 2 -10.10 -2.24 -12.37
CA ALA A 2 -9.06 -2.22 -11.34
C ALA A 2 -8.38 -3.59 -11.20
N THR A 3 -7.06 -3.59 -11.04
CA THR A 3 -6.27 -4.81 -10.84
C THR A 3 -5.82 -4.89 -9.40
N TYR A 4 -6.13 -6.00 -8.71
CA TYR A 4 -5.72 -6.22 -7.33
C TYR A 4 -4.59 -7.22 -7.27
N ILE A 5 -3.49 -6.85 -6.62
CA ILE A 5 -2.29 -7.68 -6.51
C ILE A 5 -1.82 -7.79 -5.07
N ARG A 6 -1.00 -8.81 -4.84
CA ARG A 6 -0.10 -8.88 -3.68
C ARG A 6 1.31 -9.18 -4.15
N TRP A 7 2.29 -8.67 -3.42
CA TRP A 7 3.69 -9.02 -3.60
C TRP A 7 4.40 -9.01 -2.26
N TYR A 8 5.52 -9.71 -2.19
CA TYR A 8 6.32 -9.81 -0.98
C TYR A 8 7.61 -9.02 -1.15
N TYR A 9 7.84 -8.07 -0.25
CA TYR A 9 9.07 -7.33 -0.14
C TYR A 9 9.97 -7.97 0.92
N ALA A 10 10.93 -8.77 0.45
CA ALA A 10 11.73 -9.61 1.33
C ALA A 10 12.68 -8.83 2.25
N GLU A 11 13.17 -7.67 1.80
CA GLU A 11 14.10 -6.84 2.59
C GLU A 11 13.47 -6.38 3.91
N GLU A 12 12.17 -6.14 3.93
CA GLU A 12 11.45 -5.64 5.10
C GLU A 12 10.45 -6.64 5.72
N ASP A 13 10.42 -7.88 5.21
CA ASP A 13 9.46 -8.91 5.66
C ASP A 13 8.00 -8.46 5.48
N LEU A 14 7.69 -7.75 4.37
CA LEU A 14 6.38 -7.16 4.13
C LEU A 14 5.61 -7.89 3.02
N TRP A 15 4.34 -8.16 3.28
CA TRP A 15 3.34 -8.32 2.25
C TRP A 15 2.76 -6.96 1.88
N CYS A 16 2.90 -6.61 0.62
CA CYS A 16 2.29 -5.45 0.00
C CYS A 16 1.04 -5.88 -0.76
N TYR A 17 -0.02 -5.08 -0.66
CA TYR A 17 -1.28 -5.29 -1.38
C TYR A 17 -1.65 -3.98 -2.05
N ASP A 18 -1.93 -4.05 -3.35
CA ASP A 18 -2.21 -2.87 -4.16
C ASP A 18 -3.48 -3.07 -4.96
N GLU A 19 -4.32 -2.02 -4.96
CA GLU A 19 -5.25 -1.77 -6.04
C GLU A 19 -4.55 -0.87 -7.05
N LEU A 20 -4.48 -1.32 -8.29
CA LEU A 20 -3.86 -0.61 -9.40
C LEU A 20 -4.91 -0.05 -10.35
N ASP A 21 -4.66 1.15 -10.84
CA ASP A 21 -5.38 1.72 -11.99
C ASP A 21 -4.91 1.12 -13.33
N GLU A 22 -5.40 1.70 -14.43
CA GLU A 22 -5.13 1.21 -15.79
C GLU A 22 -3.68 1.46 -16.24
N ASP A 23 -3.01 2.44 -15.64
CA ASP A 23 -1.60 2.78 -15.85
C ASP A 23 -0.68 2.06 -14.84
N ARG A 24 -1.25 1.14 -14.04
CA ARG A 24 -0.58 0.37 -12.99
C ARG A 24 -0.08 1.21 -11.82
N HIS A 25 -0.61 2.41 -11.61
CA HIS A 25 -0.34 3.17 -10.40
C HIS A 25 -1.17 2.63 -9.24
N SER A 26 -0.55 2.57 -8.06
CA SER A 26 -1.26 2.18 -6.84
C SER A 26 -2.22 3.29 -6.41
N VAL A 27 -3.53 2.99 -6.45
CA VAL A 27 -4.57 3.91 -5.95
C VAL A 27 -4.87 3.66 -4.48
N ARG A 28 -4.65 2.44 -4.00
CA ARG A 28 -4.67 2.05 -2.59
C ARG A 28 -3.56 1.04 -2.31
N HIS A 29 -2.78 1.32 -1.27
CA HIS A 29 -1.61 0.54 -0.88
C HIS A 29 -1.70 0.08 0.58
N VAL A 30 -1.36 -1.18 0.85
CA VAL A 30 -1.28 -1.74 2.20
C VAL A 30 0.04 -2.48 2.38
N GLU A 31 0.73 -2.20 3.47
CA GLU A 31 1.90 -2.95 3.93
C GLU A 31 1.55 -3.69 5.20
N ARG A 32 1.83 -4.99 5.22
CA ARG A 32 1.63 -5.86 6.38
C ARG A 32 2.86 -6.73 6.58
N ARG A 33 3.47 -6.65 7.75
CA ARG A 33 4.59 -7.52 8.11
C ARG A 33 4.19 -8.98 8.25
N ASP A 34 4.98 -9.90 7.73
CA ASP A 34 4.66 -11.33 7.77
C ASP A 34 4.79 -11.89 9.18
N ARG A 35 5.89 -11.59 9.88
CA ARG A 35 6.20 -12.19 11.19
C ARG A 35 5.18 -11.92 12.31
N ASP A 36 4.50 -10.77 12.30
CA ASP A 36 3.59 -10.36 13.38
C ASP A 36 2.29 -9.71 12.90
N GLY A 37 2.10 -9.56 11.58
CA GLY A 37 0.88 -9.01 11.01
C GLY A 37 0.65 -7.53 11.27
N ALA A 38 1.66 -6.79 11.75
CA ALA A 38 1.56 -5.35 11.93
C ALA A 38 1.34 -4.64 10.58
N PHE A 39 0.47 -3.63 10.58
CA PHE A 39 0.19 -2.81 9.40
C PHE A 39 0.99 -1.51 9.45
N PHE A 40 1.71 -1.22 8.38
CA PHE A 40 2.51 0.01 8.29
C PHE A 40 1.97 1.03 7.29
N ALA A 41 1.29 0.57 6.24
CA ALA A 41 0.55 1.43 5.32
C ALA A 41 -0.88 0.94 5.11
N ALA A 42 -1.75 1.91 4.84
CA ALA A 42 -3.11 1.83 4.35
C ALA A 42 -3.42 3.14 3.61
N ALA A 43 -2.53 3.47 2.66
CA ALA A 43 -2.47 4.74 1.95
C ALA A 43 -3.41 4.73 0.73
N SER A 44 -3.99 5.89 0.42
CA SER A 44 -4.85 6.09 -0.74
C SER A 44 -4.37 7.32 -1.49
N LEU A 45 -4.09 7.14 -2.78
CA LEU A 45 -3.63 8.22 -3.66
C LEU A 45 -4.63 9.38 -3.69
N ALA A 46 -5.93 9.09 -3.77
CA ALA A 46 -6.98 10.09 -3.75
C ALA A 46 -6.98 10.94 -2.45
N GLU A 47 -6.74 10.30 -1.30
CA GLU A 47 -6.67 11.02 -0.02
C GLU A 47 -5.38 11.85 0.11
N VAL A 48 -4.24 11.36 -0.39
CA VAL A 48 -2.98 12.12 -0.45
C VAL A 48 -3.12 13.36 -1.33
N VAL A 49 -3.69 13.20 -2.53
CA VAL A 49 -3.96 14.32 -3.45
C VAL A 49 -4.90 15.32 -2.80
N HIS A 50 -5.97 14.86 -2.15
CA HIS A 50 -6.87 15.75 -1.42
C HIS A 50 -6.16 16.52 -0.30
N ALA A 51 -5.30 15.87 0.49
CA ALA A 51 -4.53 16.53 1.53
C ALA A 51 -3.58 17.59 0.95
N ARG A 52 -2.88 17.27 -0.14
CA ARG A 52 -2.01 18.20 -0.85
C ARG A 52 -2.77 19.42 -1.35
N ASP A 53 -3.91 19.20 -2.00
CA ASP A 53 -4.66 20.27 -2.66
C ASP A 53 -5.38 21.19 -1.66
N THR A 54 -5.66 20.71 -0.45
CA THR A 54 -6.36 21.49 0.60
C THR A 54 -5.45 22.10 1.66
N GLY A 55 -4.30 21.48 1.96
CA GLY A 55 -3.42 21.91 3.04
C GLY A 55 -1.93 21.82 2.72
N GLY A 56 -1.58 21.58 1.46
CA GLY A 56 -0.19 21.57 0.99
C GLY A 56 0.65 20.48 1.67
N PHE A 57 1.94 20.78 1.82
CA PHE A 57 2.93 19.84 2.33
C PHE A 57 2.62 19.33 3.76
N GLU A 58 2.21 20.22 4.67
CA GLU A 58 1.95 19.82 6.07
C GLU A 58 0.79 18.83 6.19
N ALA A 59 -0.25 19.00 5.38
CA ALA A 59 -1.39 18.08 5.35
C ALA A 59 -0.99 16.70 4.79
N VAL A 60 -0.11 16.66 3.78
CA VAL A 60 0.45 15.40 3.28
C VAL A 60 1.27 14.69 4.35
N VAL A 61 2.16 15.41 5.04
CA VAL A 61 2.97 14.82 6.13
C VAL A 61 2.08 14.29 7.26
N ALA A 62 1.01 15.02 7.62
CA ALA A 62 0.06 14.56 8.62
C ALA A 62 -0.69 13.28 8.16
N TYR A 63 -1.08 13.24 6.89
CA TYR A 63 -1.71 12.06 6.29
C TYR A 63 -0.77 10.84 6.31
N GLU A 64 0.46 10.99 5.83
CA GLU A 64 1.43 9.89 5.72
C GLU A 64 1.81 9.35 7.10
N ARG A 65 1.92 10.21 8.12
CA ARG A 65 2.10 9.75 9.51
C ARG A 65 0.94 8.87 9.99
N ALA A 66 -0.29 9.18 9.59
CA ALA A 66 -1.46 8.42 10.00
C ALA A 66 -1.61 7.12 9.20
N TYR A 67 -1.41 7.16 7.89
CA TYR A 67 -1.82 6.08 6.99
C TYR A 67 -0.68 5.43 6.21
N GLY A 68 0.55 5.91 6.33
CA GLY A 68 1.67 5.43 5.55
C GLY A 68 1.76 6.15 4.20
N VAL A 69 2.76 5.78 3.42
CA VAL A 69 3.09 6.41 2.14
C VAL A 69 2.49 5.59 1.00
N SER A 70 2.01 6.25 -0.05
CA SER A 70 1.59 5.59 -1.28
C SER A 70 2.79 5.43 -2.21
N PRO A 71 2.95 4.29 -2.91
CA PRO A 71 3.97 4.15 -3.94
C PRO A 71 3.80 5.24 -5.00
N GLU A 72 4.90 5.94 -5.33
CA GLU A 72 4.90 7.04 -6.31
C GLU A 72 5.05 6.54 -7.75
N GLN A 73 5.75 5.42 -7.93
CA GLN A 73 6.02 4.83 -9.24
C GLN A 73 4.94 3.82 -9.61
N PRO A 74 4.64 3.66 -10.91
CA PRO A 74 3.77 2.58 -11.36
C PRO A 74 4.39 1.23 -11.01
N PHE A 75 3.55 0.22 -10.86
CA PHE A 75 4.00 -1.14 -10.66
C PHE A 75 4.61 -1.65 -11.98
N ASP A 76 5.92 -1.45 -12.13
CA ASP A 76 6.72 -2.05 -13.19
C ASP A 76 6.76 -3.55 -12.95
N TYR A 77 5.98 -4.27 -13.75
CA TYR A 77 5.90 -5.72 -13.69
C TYR A 77 7.32 -6.28 -13.76
N PHE A 78 7.76 -6.95 -12.69
CA PHE A 78 9.00 -7.73 -12.68
C PHE A 78 9.13 -8.48 -14.00
N ALA A 79 10.32 -8.44 -14.61
CA ALA A 79 10.55 -9.18 -15.84
C ALA A 79 10.14 -10.66 -15.60
N PRO A 80 9.60 -11.37 -16.60
CA PRO A 80 9.12 -12.75 -16.41
C PRO A 80 10.13 -13.70 -15.76
N ASP A 81 11.43 -13.41 -15.92
CA ASP A 81 12.53 -14.19 -15.36
C ASP A 81 12.79 -13.90 -13.86
N ASP A 82 12.35 -12.76 -13.33
CA ASP A 82 12.41 -12.42 -11.90
C ASP A 82 11.22 -13.01 -11.11
N ALA A 83 10.15 -13.41 -11.81
CA ALA A 83 8.92 -13.93 -11.21
C ALA A 83 9.06 -15.30 -10.53
N VAL A 84 10.16 -16.03 -10.78
CA VAL A 84 10.40 -17.35 -10.21
C VAL A 84 10.78 -17.27 -8.72
N GLU A 85 11.36 -16.16 -8.26
CA GLU A 85 11.72 -15.93 -6.85
C GLU A 85 10.81 -14.90 -6.14
N CYS A 86 10.15 -13.99 -6.88
CA CYS A 86 9.24 -13.03 -6.29
C CYS A 86 7.88 -13.65 -5.94
N ARG A 87 7.50 -13.64 -4.65
CA ARG A 87 6.14 -14.05 -4.21
C ARG A 87 5.12 -12.97 -4.57
N PHE A 88 4.74 -12.93 -5.84
CA PHE A 88 3.75 -12.00 -6.42
C PHE A 88 2.55 -12.77 -6.98
N GLY A 89 1.37 -12.14 -6.99
CA GLY A 89 0.24 -12.65 -7.73
C GLY A 89 -1.04 -11.83 -7.57
N PRO A 90 -2.06 -12.10 -8.41
CA PRO A 90 -3.36 -11.45 -8.29
C PRO A 90 -4.06 -11.88 -6.99
N ILE A 91 -4.95 -11.02 -6.51
CA ILE A 91 -5.87 -11.32 -5.41
C ILE A 91 -7.29 -10.95 -5.79
N ALA A 92 -8.28 -11.52 -5.11
CA ALA A 92 -9.66 -11.09 -5.29
C ALA A 92 -9.88 -9.72 -4.64
N GLU A 93 -10.69 -8.88 -5.27
CA GLU A 93 -11.14 -7.59 -4.74
C GLU A 93 -11.65 -7.70 -3.29
N GLN A 94 -12.47 -8.73 -3.01
CA GLN A 94 -13.06 -8.95 -1.69
C GLN A 94 -11.99 -9.22 -0.61
N ASP A 95 -10.88 -9.85 -0.99
CA ASP A 95 -9.75 -10.11 -0.11
C ASP A 95 -8.98 -8.82 0.16
N PHE A 96 -8.74 -8.02 -0.89
CA PHE A 96 -8.17 -6.69 -0.76
C PHE A 96 -9.01 -5.82 0.18
N GLU A 97 -10.31 -5.70 -0.04
CA GLU A 97 -11.22 -4.88 0.78
C GLU A 97 -11.26 -5.30 2.25
N ARG A 98 -11.11 -6.60 2.52
CA ARG A 98 -11.01 -7.11 3.89
C ARG A 98 -9.71 -6.68 4.56
N ILE A 99 -8.59 -6.77 3.85
CA ILE A 99 -7.27 -6.38 4.36
C ILE A 99 -7.19 -4.85 4.53
N TRP A 100 -7.65 -4.10 3.53
CA TRP A 100 -7.77 -2.64 3.55
C TRP A 100 -8.48 -2.13 4.80
N ARG A 101 -9.68 -2.65 5.09
CA ARG A 101 -10.45 -2.23 6.28
C ARG A 101 -9.71 -2.53 7.59
N LYS A 102 -9.06 -3.69 7.69
CA LYS A 102 -8.24 -4.05 8.87
C LYS A 102 -7.05 -3.10 9.03
N ALA A 103 -6.34 -2.83 7.94
CA ALA A 103 -5.19 -1.94 7.92
C ALA A 103 -5.58 -0.51 8.34
N ARG A 104 -6.66 0.04 7.76
CA ARG A 104 -7.19 1.36 8.13
C ARG A 104 -7.57 1.44 9.61
N GLN A 105 -8.22 0.41 10.15
CA GLN A 105 -8.56 0.36 11.57
C GLN A 105 -7.31 0.32 12.46
N ALA A 106 -6.30 -0.48 12.09
CA ALA A 106 -5.04 -0.57 12.83
C ALA A 106 -4.25 0.75 12.81
N ARG A 107 -4.11 1.37 11.63
CA ARG A 107 -3.40 2.64 11.43
C ARG A 107 -4.07 3.81 12.15
N ARG A 108 -5.40 3.86 12.21
CA ARG A 108 -6.12 4.86 13.02
C ARG A 108 -5.84 4.74 14.52
N ARG A 109 -5.60 3.53 15.02
CA ARG A 109 -5.35 3.27 16.45
C ARG A 109 -3.90 3.48 16.84
N ASN A 110 -2.97 3.12 15.96
CA ASN A 110 -1.53 3.03 16.23
C ASN A 110 -0.70 3.93 15.32
N GLY A 111 -1.30 5.00 14.77
CA GLY A 111 -0.68 5.88 13.78
C GLY A 111 0.71 6.33 14.22
N GLY A 112 1.66 6.22 13.31
CA GLY A 112 3.08 6.41 13.56
C GLY A 112 3.88 6.16 12.28
N PRO A 113 5.10 6.71 12.17
CA PRO A 113 5.92 6.56 10.97
C PRO A 113 6.23 5.08 10.70
N HIS A 114 6.33 4.71 9.43
CA HIS A 114 6.92 3.44 9.03
C HIS A 114 8.37 3.41 9.58
N PRO A 115 8.79 2.36 10.30
CA PRO A 115 10.19 2.19 10.64
C PRO A 115 10.95 1.90 9.33
N ARG A 116 11.74 2.86 8.86
CA ARG A 116 12.68 2.67 7.74
C ARG A 116 13.93 1.96 8.23
#